data_AF-A0A9P6RXR7-F1
#
_entry.id   AF-A0A9P6RXR7-F1
#
_cell.length_a   1.000
_cell.length_b   1.000
_cell.length_c   1.000
_cell.angle_alpha   90.00
_cell.angle_beta   90.00
_cell.angle_gamma   90.00
#
_symmetry.space_group_name_H-M   'P 1'
#
loop_
_entity.id
_entity.type
_entity.pdbx_description
1 polymer ?
#
loop_
_entity_poly.entity_id
_entity_poly.type
_entity_poly.pdbx_seq_one_letter_code
_entity_poly.pdbx_strand_id
1 'polypeptide(L)'
;MAKAPALAAAAQEESMNESAASLKRKEPEIEVLVDGFPRSEVQVECLKLFHERMHGLRKECKHTPIKVNFPRPTFKICVLHVDEEISINHQLMRGKLIKEHNAKVMRSGKGEVMEERVTTDFDEMPTHSRLIPDPQGPLPVLAKAEQNLSLP
;
A
#
# COMPACT_ATOMS: atom_id res chain seq x y z
N MET A 1 -14.84 43.58 48.24
CA MET A 1 -15.53 43.45 46.93
C MET A 1 -14.81 44.42 45.99
N ALA A 2 -14.27 44.10 44.80
CA ALA A 2 -14.27 42.95 43.91
C ALA A 2 -12.88 42.93 43.20
N LYS A 3 -12.21 41.77 43.04
CA LYS A 3 -12.05 40.98 41.80
C LYS A 3 -11.54 41.77 40.56
N ALA A 4 -10.30 41.48 40.16
CA ALA A 4 -9.68 41.85 38.87
C ALA A 4 -10.42 41.19 37.68
N PRO A 5 -10.14 41.44 36.36
CA PRO A 5 -8.81 41.13 35.78
C PRO A 5 -8.40 41.75 34.40
N ALA A 6 -7.17 41.40 33.99
CA ALA A 6 -6.79 40.96 32.63
C ALA A 6 -6.87 41.93 31.43
N LEU A 7 -5.89 42.82 31.27
CA LEU A 7 -5.61 43.43 29.96
C LEU A 7 -4.17 43.24 29.45
N ALA A 8 -3.28 42.62 30.24
CA ALA A 8 -1.87 42.48 29.86
C ALA A 8 -1.46 41.06 29.41
N ALA A 9 -2.35 40.06 29.47
CA ALA A 9 -2.02 38.67 29.14
C ALA A 9 -2.26 38.30 27.66
N ALA A 10 -2.97 39.13 26.89
CA ALA A 10 -3.41 38.76 25.54
C ALA A 10 -2.37 38.98 24.44
N ALA A 11 -1.28 39.72 24.69
CA ALA A 11 -0.30 40.06 23.64
C ALA A 11 0.89 39.09 23.54
N GLN A 12 0.98 38.08 24.42
CA GLN A 12 2.05 37.07 24.38
C GLN A 12 1.57 35.65 24.02
N GLU A 13 0.26 35.44 23.84
CA GLU A 13 -0.28 34.13 23.43
C GLU A 13 -0.37 33.96 21.91
N GLU A 14 -0.41 35.05 21.12
CA GLU A 14 -0.54 34.94 19.67
C GLU A 14 0.76 34.52 18.96
N SER A 15 1.95 34.78 19.53
CA SER A 15 3.22 34.38 18.90
C SER A 15 3.59 32.90 19.09
N MET A 16 2.88 32.17 19.96
CA MET A 16 3.22 30.78 20.29
C MET A 16 2.34 29.75 19.55
N ASN A 17 1.25 30.20 18.90
CA ASN A 17 0.35 29.31 18.17
C ASN A 17 0.65 29.20 16.66
N GLU A 18 1.39 30.15 16.08
CA GLU A 18 1.84 30.06 14.67
C GLU A 18 2.95 29.03 14.46
N SER A 19 3.71 28.68 15.51
CA SER A 19 4.79 27.67 15.43
C SER A 19 4.28 26.23 15.44
N ALA A 20 3.03 26.00 15.84
CA ALA A 20 2.43 24.67 15.91
C ALA A 20 1.77 24.22 14.59
N ALA A 21 1.49 25.16 13.67
CA ALA A 21 0.72 24.90 12.46
C ALA A 21 1.56 24.50 11.24
N SER A 22 2.89 24.64 11.27
CA SER A 22 3.75 24.36 10.11
C SER A 22 4.67 23.14 10.24
N LEU A 23 4.49 22.30 11.26
CA LEU A 23 5.14 20.99 11.30
C LEU A 23 4.38 20.01 10.39
N LYS A 24 4.25 20.34 9.10
CA LYS A 24 3.93 19.37 8.06
C LYS A 24 4.98 18.28 8.20
N ARG A 25 4.58 17.11 8.72
CA ARG A 25 5.45 15.93 8.75
C ARG A 25 5.96 15.78 7.32
N LYS A 26 7.28 15.91 7.11
CA LYS A 26 7.90 15.74 5.79
C LYS A 26 7.37 14.42 5.24
N GLU A 27 6.58 14.49 4.18
CA GLU A 27 6.10 13.29 3.50
C GLU A 27 7.30 12.45 3.09
N PRO A 28 7.20 11.12 3.16
CA PRO A 28 8.30 10.27 2.73
C PRO A 28 8.67 10.66 1.30
N GLU A 29 9.97 10.90 1.09
CA GLU A 29 10.50 11.36 -0.21
C GLU A 29 10.28 10.32 -1.33
N ILE A 30 10.00 9.07 -0.92
CA ILE A 30 9.72 7.94 -1.80
C ILE A 30 8.55 7.15 -1.21
N GLU A 31 7.43 7.12 -1.95
CA GLU A 31 6.32 6.20 -1.72
C GLU A 31 6.32 5.15 -2.83
N VAL A 32 6.18 3.87 -2.46
CA VAL A 32 6.14 2.76 -3.42
C VAL A 32 4.82 2.02 -3.25
N LEU A 33 4.12 1.81 -4.37
CA LEU A 33 2.98 0.92 -4.44
C LEU A 33 3.43 -0.43 -5.01
N VAL A 34 3.13 -1.51 -4.30
CA VAL A 34 3.44 -2.87 -4.74
C VAL A 34 2.13 -3.60 -5.01
N ASP A 35 1.88 -3.91 -6.27
CA ASP A 35 0.66 -4.60 -6.67
C ASP A 35 0.74 -6.11 -6.40
N GLY A 36 -0.30 -6.64 -5.77
CA GLY A 36 -0.41 -8.04 -5.39
C GLY A 36 0.78 -8.50 -4.54
N PHE A 37 1.15 -7.77 -3.49
CA PHE A 37 2.07 -8.24 -2.48
C PHE A 37 1.55 -7.82 -1.09
N PRO A 38 1.60 -8.70 -0.07
CA PRO A 38 2.01 -10.10 -0.10
C PRO A 38 0.90 -11.04 -0.62
N ARG A 39 1.29 -12.16 -1.25
CA ARG A 39 0.39 -13.26 -1.71
C ARG A 39 0.58 -14.58 -0.95
N SER A 40 1.53 -14.66 -0.02
CA SER A 40 1.80 -15.88 0.76
C SER A 40 2.17 -15.59 2.21
N GLU A 41 2.01 -16.58 3.09
CA GLU A 41 2.38 -16.47 4.51
C GLU A 41 3.87 -16.17 4.69
N VAL A 42 4.73 -16.80 3.88
CA VAL A 42 6.18 -16.51 3.91
C VAL A 42 6.45 -15.04 3.57
N GLN A 43 5.75 -14.48 2.58
CA GLN A 43 5.89 -13.06 2.23
C GLN A 43 5.39 -12.13 3.34
N VAL A 44 4.33 -12.53 4.06
CA VAL A 44 3.84 -11.81 5.24
C VAL A 44 4.90 -11.80 6.34
N GLU A 45 5.54 -12.94 6.64
CA GLU A 45 6.60 -13.01 7.64
C GLU A 45 7.83 -12.18 7.23
N CYS A 46 8.22 -12.20 5.95
CA CYS A 46 9.28 -11.32 5.45
C CYS A 46 8.95 -9.84 5.66
N LEU A 47 7.69 -9.43 5.45
CA LEU A 47 7.25 -8.05 5.63
C LEU A 47 7.30 -7.62 7.11
N LYS A 48 6.97 -8.52 8.04
CA LYS A 48 7.12 -8.29 9.48
C LYS A 48 8.58 -8.09 9.88
N LEU A 49 9.47 -8.98 9.45
CA LEU A 49 10.91 -8.86 9.70
C LEU A 49 11.48 -7.56 9.13
N PHE A 50 11.03 -7.17 7.93
CA PHE A 50 11.44 -5.92 7.31
C PHE A 50 10.97 -4.69 8.10
N HIS A 51 9.71 -4.68 8.54
CA HIS A 51 9.17 -3.63 9.41
C HIS A 51 9.96 -3.49 10.71
N GLU A 52 10.21 -4.62 11.39
CA GLU A 52 10.99 -4.65 12.62
C GLU A 52 12.41 -4.12 12.42
N ARG A 53 13.08 -4.51 11.33
CA ARG A 53 14.43 -4.03 11.05
C ARG A 53 14.47 -2.53 10.81
N MET A 54 13.54 -1.98 10.03
CA MET A 54 13.44 -0.54 9.81
C MET A 54 13.17 0.22 11.11
N HIS A 55 12.29 -0.32 11.96
CA HIS A 55 12.01 0.27 13.26
C HIS A 55 13.22 0.21 14.20
N GLY A 56 13.98 -0.89 14.18
CA GLY A 56 15.26 -1.02 14.87
C GLY A 56 16.28 0.02 14.43
N LEU A 57 16.50 0.15 13.12
CA LEU A 57 17.41 1.15 12.55
C LEU A 57 17.03 2.58 12.94
N ARG A 58 15.73 2.89 12.96
CA ARG A 58 15.24 4.18 13.43
C ARG A 58 15.56 4.44 14.90
N LYS A 59 15.46 3.42 15.76
CA LYS A 59 15.83 3.54 17.18
C LYS A 59 17.33 3.75 17.34
N GLU A 60 18.14 2.95 16.64
CA GLU A 60 19.61 3.02 16.64
C GLU A 60 20.10 4.40 16.15
N CYS A 61 19.52 4.92 15.07
CA CYS A 61 19.91 6.19 14.46
C CYS A 61 19.18 7.41 15.03
N LYS A 62 18.41 7.27 16.13
CA LYS A 62 17.56 8.35 16.65
C LYS A 62 18.33 9.62 17.03
N HIS A 63 19.57 9.46 17.51
CA HIS A 63 20.43 10.52 18.01
C HIS A 63 21.62 10.81 17.09
N THR A 64 21.60 10.31 15.85
CA THR A 64 22.67 10.52 14.88
C THR A 64 22.28 11.61 13.86
N PRO A 65 23.26 12.24 13.18
CA PRO A 65 22.98 13.21 12.12
C PRO A 65 22.16 12.62 10.95
N ILE A 66 22.23 11.31 10.75
CA ILE A 66 21.54 10.58 9.67
C ILE A 66 20.12 10.14 10.03
N LYS A 67 19.58 10.52 11.20
CA LYS A 67 18.21 10.21 11.65
C LYS A 67 17.15 10.46 10.57
N VAL A 68 17.34 11.53 9.78
CA VAL A 68 16.41 11.92 8.70
C VAL A 68 16.23 10.84 7.64
N ASN A 69 17.20 9.94 7.48
CA ASN A 69 17.15 8.82 6.52
C ASN A 69 16.37 7.61 7.06
N PHE A 70 15.98 7.61 8.34
CA PHE A 70 15.27 6.52 9.00
C PHE A 70 13.91 6.99 9.55
N PRO A 71 12.94 7.31 8.67
CA PRO A 71 11.60 7.71 9.09
C PRO A 71 10.86 6.54 9.76
N ARG A 72 9.71 6.84 10.39
CA ARG A 72 8.85 5.78 10.92
C ARG A 72 8.34 4.94 9.73
N PRO A 73 8.57 3.62 9.70
CA PRO A 73 8.07 2.78 8.62
C PRO A 73 6.54 2.81 8.60
N THR A 74 5.95 2.98 7.42
CA THR A 74 4.49 3.03 7.23
C THR A 74 4.12 2.09 6.10
N PHE A 75 3.28 1.09 6.40
CA PHE A 75 2.73 0.15 5.42
C PHE A 75 1.22 0.35 5.35
N LYS A 76 0.69 0.50 4.13
CA LYS A 76 -0.74 0.58 3.86
C LYS A 76 -1.11 -0.60 2.98
N ILE A 77 -2.08 -1.41 3.42
CA ILE A 77 -2.61 -2.53 2.65
C ILE A 77 -3.97 -2.14 2.11
N CYS A 78 -4.14 -2.24 0.80
CA CYS A 78 -5.41 -1.98 0.13
C CYS A 78 -5.84 -3.27 -0.57
N VAL A 79 -7.05 -3.74 -0.27
CA VAL A 79 -7.65 -4.93 -0.90
C VAL A 79 -8.81 -4.49 -1.79
N LEU A 80 -8.69 -4.79 -3.09
CA LEU A 80 -9.77 -4.57 -4.05
C LEU A 80 -10.60 -5.84 -4.15
N HIS A 81 -11.86 -5.76 -3.74
CA HIS A 81 -12.81 -6.84 -3.89
C HIS A 81 -13.52 -6.68 -5.23
N VAL A 82 -13.50 -7.73 -6.04
CA VAL A 82 -14.18 -7.81 -7.33
C VAL A 82 -14.87 -9.17 -7.39
N ASP A 83 -16.08 -9.19 -7.91
CA ASP A 83 -16.83 -10.44 -8.09
C ASP A 83 -16.09 -11.38 -9.04
N GLU A 84 -16.14 -12.68 -8.76
CA GLU A 84 -15.43 -13.69 -9.55
C GLU A 84 -15.84 -13.65 -11.03
N GLU A 85 -17.13 -13.54 -11.31
CA GLU A 85 -17.65 -13.44 -12.68
C GLU A 85 -17.07 -12.23 -13.44
N ILE A 86 -16.99 -11.08 -12.76
CA ILE A 86 -16.40 -9.86 -13.33
C ILE A 86 -14.91 -10.06 -13.56
N SER A 87 -14.21 -10.69 -12.63
CA SER A 87 -12.78 -10.99 -12.73
C SER A 87 -12.46 -11.91 -13.92
N ILE A 88 -13.25 -12.98 -14.10
CA ILE A 88 -13.11 -13.91 -15.23
C ILE A 88 -13.39 -13.17 -16.54
N ASN A 89 -14.49 -12.43 -16.62
CA ASN A 89 -14.86 -11.70 -17.83
C ASN A 89 -13.77 -10.69 -18.23
N HIS A 90 -13.20 -9.94 -17.28
CA HIS A 90 -12.10 -9.02 -17.55
C HIS A 90 -10.84 -9.72 -18.06
N GLN A 91 -10.52 -10.90 -17.54
CA GLN A 91 -9.36 -11.69 -17.98
C GLN A 91 -9.54 -12.19 -19.41
N LEU A 92 -10.70 -12.76 -19.72
CA LEU A 92 -11.02 -13.26 -21.07
C LEU A 92 -11.08 -12.11 -22.10
N MET A 93 -11.69 -10.99 -21.73
CA MET A 93 -11.75 -9.80 -22.59
C MET A 93 -10.36 -9.25 -22.88
N ARG A 94 -9.48 -9.20 -21.87
CA ARG A 94 -8.08 -8.80 -22.05
C ARG A 94 -7.36 -9.74 -23.02
N GLY A 95 -7.49 -11.05 -22.83
CA GLY A 95 -6.89 -12.05 -23.72
C GLY A 95 -7.34 -11.89 -25.17
N LYS A 96 -8.63 -11.67 -25.39
CA LYS A 96 -9.19 -11.43 -26.72
C LYS A 96 -8.58 -10.18 -27.38
N LEU A 97 -8.53 -9.06 -26.65
CA LEU A 97 -7.99 -7.79 -27.17
C LEU A 97 -6.49 -7.91 -27.52
N ILE A 98 -5.70 -8.61 -26.70
CA ILE A 98 -4.28 -8.84 -26.97
C ILE A 98 -4.10 -9.68 -28.24
N LYS A 99 -4.88 -10.76 -28.40
CA LYS A 99 -4.84 -11.60 -29.61
C LYS A 99 -5.18 -10.81 -30.88
N GLU A 100 -6.23 -10.00 -30.83
CA GLU A 100 -6.64 -9.17 -31.97
C GLU A 100 -5.58 -8.13 -32.33
N HIS A 101 -4.98 -7.48 -31.32
CA HIS A 101 -3.86 -6.57 -31.52
C HIS A 101 -2.65 -7.26 -32.13
N ASN A 102 -2.23 -8.40 -31.57
CA ASN A 102 -1.08 -9.16 -32.07
C ASN A 102 -1.31 -9.62 -33.51
N ALA A 103 -2.50 -10.12 -33.85
CA ALA A 103 -2.84 -10.49 -35.23
C ALA A 103 -2.79 -9.28 -36.18
N LYS A 104 -3.12 -8.06 -35.71
CA LYS A 104 -3.01 -6.84 -36.51
C LYS A 104 -1.56 -6.39 -36.68
N VAL A 105 -0.74 -6.44 -35.63
CA VAL A 105 0.69 -6.13 -35.69
C VAL A 105 1.39 -7.08 -36.66
N MET A 106 1.11 -8.39 -36.55
CA MET A 106 1.70 -9.41 -37.43
C MET A 106 1.30 -9.23 -38.90
N ARG A 107 0.05 -8.86 -39.20
CA ARG A 107 -0.41 -8.60 -40.58
C ARG A 107 0.11 -7.29 -41.16
N SER A 108 0.22 -6.25 -40.35
CA SER A 108 0.59 -4.91 -40.82
C SER A 108 2.09 -4.63 -40.78
N GLY A 109 2.85 -5.43 -40.02
CA GLY A 109 4.26 -5.19 -39.74
C GLY A 109 4.53 -3.91 -38.93
N LYS A 110 3.49 -3.30 -38.35
CA LYS A 110 3.58 -2.03 -37.61
C LYS A 110 3.10 -2.22 -36.17
N GLY A 111 3.91 -1.77 -35.22
CA GLY A 111 3.66 -1.88 -33.78
C GLY A 111 4.44 -3.00 -33.12
N GLU A 112 4.23 -3.17 -31.81
CA GLU A 112 4.89 -4.19 -31.00
C GLU A 112 3.87 -5.25 -30.55
N VAL A 113 4.31 -6.51 -30.57
CA VAL A 113 3.53 -7.65 -30.08
C VAL A 113 3.45 -7.54 -28.56
N MET A 114 2.23 -7.57 -28.03
CA MET A 114 1.99 -7.57 -26.59
C MET A 114 2.09 -9.00 -26.04
N GLU A 115 2.66 -9.12 -24.84
CA GLU A 115 2.80 -10.41 -24.16
C GLU A 115 1.42 -11.01 -23.85
N GLU A 116 1.23 -12.25 -24.29
CA GLU A 116 0.04 -13.04 -23.99
C GLU A 116 0.22 -13.74 -22.63
N ARG A 117 -0.63 -13.40 -21.65
CA ARG A 117 -0.62 -14.05 -20.34
C ARG A 117 -1.39 -15.35 -20.39
N VAL A 118 -0.73 -16.36 -20.95
CA VAL A 118 -1.35 -17.66 -21.30
C VAL A 118 -2.08 -18.29 -20.12
N THR A 119 -1.57 -18.11 -18.91
CA THR A 119 -2.11 -18.71 -17.69
C THR A 119 -3.38 -18.05 -17.17
N THR A 120 -3.65 -16.77 -17.45
CA THR A 120 -4.80 -16.02 -16.90
C THR A 120 -5.82 -15.62 -17.93
N ASP A 121 -5.42 -15.42 -19.19
CA ASP A 121 -6.24 -14.67 -20.15
C ASP A 121 -7.03 -15.55 -21.13
N PHE A 122 -6.87 -16.89 -21.06
CA PHE A 122 -7.45 -17.82 -22.04
C PHE A 122 -8.21 -19.03 -21.46
N ASP A 123 -8.22 -19.20 -20.14
CA ASP A 123 -8.94 -20.30 -19.47
C ASP A 123 -10.01 -19.72 -18.55
N GLU A 124 -11.22 -20.30 -18.57
CA GLU A 124 -12.32 -19.97 -17.65
C GLU A 124 -12.12 -20.53 -16.23
N MET A 125 -10.94 -21.08 -15.92
CA MET A 125 -10.70 -21.72 -14.63
C MET A 125 -10.82 -20.71 -13.46
N PRO A 126 -11.49 -21.09 -12.36
CA PRO A 126 -11.69 -20.23 -11.20
C PRO A 126 -10.38 -19.63 -10.69
N THR A 127 -10.30 -18.30 -10.68
CA THR A 127 -9.16 -17.54 -10.15
C THR A 127 -8.86 -17.88 -8.69
N HIS A 128 -9.84 -18.39 -7.93
CA HIS A 128 -9.68 -18.82 -6.54
C HIS A 128 -8.69 -19.96 -6.32
N SER A 129 -8.42 -20.77 -7.36
CA SER A 129 -7.35 -21.77 -7.30
C SER A 129 -5.94 -21.15 -7.35
N ARG A 130 -5.84 -19.84 -7.66
CA ARG A 130 -4.58 -19.15 -7.98
C ARG A 130 -4.39 -17.82 -7.22
N LEU A 131 -5.46 -17.26 -6.67
CA LEU A 131 -5.47 -16.10 -5.77
C LEU A 131 -6.22 -16.48 -4.49
N ILE A 132 -5.59 -16.16 -3.35
CA ILE A 132 -6.00 -16.29 -1.93
C ILE A 132 -7.39 -16.91 -1.68
N PRO A 133 -7.48 -17.97 -0.84
CA PRO A 133 -8.74 -18.67 -0.58
C PRO A 133 -9.82 -17.75 0.00
N ASP A 134 -11.05 -18.02 -0.45
CA ASP A 134 -12.38 -17.56 -0.06
C ASP A 134 -12.50 -16.80 1.30
N PRO A 135 -13.02 -15.54 1.31
CA PRO A 135 -13.29 -14.78 2.54
C PRO A 135 -14.44 -15.31 3.41
N GLN A 136 -15.20 -16.33 2.97
CA GLN A 136 -16.14 -17.07 3.82
C GLN A 136 -15.53 -18.34 4.44
N GLY A 137 -14.29 -18.69 4.07
CA GLY A 137 -13.45 -19.63 4.81
C GLY A 137 -12.82 -18.95 6.03
N PRO A 138 -12.29 -19.71 7.02
CA PRO A 138 -11.56 -19.10 8.12
C PRO A 138 -10.40 -18.28 7.52
N LEU A 139 -10.44 -16.96 7.74
CA LEU A 139 -9.43 -16.00 7.26
C LEU A 139 -8.04 -16.62 7.42
N PRO A 140 -7.28 -16.85 6.32
CA PRO A 140 -5.93 -17.38 6.43
C PRO A 140 -5.04 -16.27 7.00
N VAL A 141 -4.95 -16.24 8.33
CA VAL A 141 -3.91 -15.60 9.16
C VAL A 141 -3.79 -14.06 9.07
N LEU A 142 -4.35 -13.39 8.05
CA LEU A 142 -4.27 -11.93 7.89
C LEU A 142 -5.12 -11.14 8.90
N ALA A 143 -6.17 -11.75 9.47
CA ALA A 143 -6.93 -11.15 10.57
C ALA A 143 -6.07 -10.88 11.82
N LYS A 144 -4.94 -11.58 11.98
CA LYS A 144 -3.98 -11.32 13.07
C LYS A 144 -2.92 -10.28 12.71
N ALA A 145 -2.76 -9.92 11.43
CA ALA A 145 -1.84 -8.86 11.02
C ALA A 145 -2.48 -7.48 11.20
N GLU A 146 -3.78 -7.32 10.90
CA GLU A 146 -4.48 -6.04 11.08
C GLU A 146 -4.62 -5.64 12.56
N GLN A 147 -4.84 -6.62 13.45
CA GLN A 147 -4.87 -6.36 14.89
C GLN A 147 -3.50 -6.09 15.52
N ASN A 148 -2.39 -6.36 14.79
CA ASN A 148 -1.02 -6.14 15.26
C ASN A 148 -0.25 -5.07 14.46
N LEU A 149 -0.84 -4.42 13.46
CA LEU A 149 -0.26 -3.25 12.79
C LEU A 149 -0.79 -1.91 13.32
N SER A 150 -1.80 -1.94 14.20
CA SER A 150 -2.04 -0.86 15.16
C SER A 150 -1.06 -0.98 16.33
N LEU A 151 0.23 -0.73 16.10
CA LEU A 151 1.21 -0.60 17.19
C LEU A 151 1.52 0.88 17.45
N PRO A 152 1.66 1.29 18.74
CA PRO A 152 1.82 2.68 19.16
C PRO A 152 3.00 3.45 18.53
#